data_AF-A0A3N1QIW5-F1
#
_entry.id   AF-A0A3N1QIW5-F1
#
_cell.length_a   1.000
_cell.length_b   1.000
_cell.length_c   1.000
_cell.angle_alpha   90.00
_cell.angle_beta   90.00
_cell.angle_gamma   90.00
#
_symmetry.space_group_name_H-M   'P 1'
#
loop_
_entity.id
_entity.type
_entity.pdbx_description
1 polymer ?
#
loop_
_entity_poly.entity_id
_entity_poly.type
_entity_poly.pdbx_seq_one_letter_code
_entity_poly.pdbx_strand_id
1 'polypeptide(L)'
;MDTPRTIDDYRSGAVHESWMRICRFLLSDDEFRTLRIEIVDDHGKAVAGSTVVGENDFGARVTIADEQLNVSLFEPRSVDEIASQFYNDLQDFISESAFGWSELRGPMWAWDEQGGPAPYEA
;
A
#
# COMPACT_ATOMS: atom_id res chain seq x y z
N MET A 1 -14.87 8.82 -16.22
CA MET A 1 -14.07 7.61 -16.47
C MET A 1 -12.66 7.99 -16.12
N ASP A 2 -12.15 7.49 -15.00
CA ASP A 2 -10.74 7.67 -14.66
C ASP A 2 -9.87 6.94 -15.67
N THR A 3 -8.78 7.59 -16.07
CA THR A 3 -7.78 7.00 -16.95
C THR A 3 -7.19 5.77 -16.24
N PRO A 4 -7.13 4.61 -16.90
CA PRO A 4 -6.56 3.42 -16.28
C PRO A 4 -5.09 3.66 -15.94
N ARG A 5 -4.69 3.31 -14.72
CA ARG A 5 -3.32 3.51 -14.24
C ARG A 5 -2.35 2.51 -14.86
N THR A 6 -1.10 2.91 -14.87
CA THR A 6 0.04 2.11 -15.31
C THR A 6 0.86 1.64 -14.12
N ILE A 7 1.73 0.67 -14.33
CA ILE A 7 2.70 0.22 -13.31
C ILE A 7 3.53 1.42 -12.79
N ASP A 8 3.87 2.39 -13.63
CA ASP A 8 4.64 3.58 -13.22
C ASP A 8 3.88 4.48 -12.21
N ASP A 9 2.55 4.52 -12.27
CA ASP A 9 1.73 5.25 -11.29
C ASP A 9 1.83 4.65 -9.88
N TYR A 10 1.99 3.33 -9.78
CA TYR A 10 2.20 2.62 -8.51
C TYR A 10 3.65 2.68 -8.02
N ARG A 11 4.61 2.94 -8.92
CA ARG A 11 6.04 3.04 -8.58
C ARG A 11 6.49 4.45 -8.23
N SER A 12 5.83 5.47 -8.78
CA SER A 12 6.29 6.86 -8.67
C SER A 12 5.19 7.93 -8.76
N GLY A 13 3.92 7.54 -8.91
CA GLY A 13 2.79 8.46 -9.01
C GLY A 13 2.05 8.67 -7.68
N ALA A 14 0.83 9.22 -7.78
CA ALA A 14 0.00 9.56 -6.62
C ALA A 14 -0.33 8.34 -5.73
N VAL A 15 -0.45 7.14 -6.32
CA VAL A 15 -0.66 5.91 -5.56
C VAL A 15 0.57 5.59 -4.70
N HIS A 16 1.76 5.67 -5.29
CA HIS A 16 3.02 5.48 -4.57
C HIS A 16 3.15 6.46 -3.40
N GLU A 17 2.87 7.74 -3.64
CA GLU A 17 2.92 8.77 -2.59
C GLU A 17 1.96 8.47 -1.44
N SER A 18 0.73 8.06 -1.74
CA SER A 18 -0.27 7.68 -0.72
C SER A 18 0.19 6.46 0.09
N TRP A 19 0.70 5.42 -0.56
CA TRP A 19 1.25 4.25 0.13
C TRP A 19 2.44 4.59 1.02
N MET A 20 3.33 5.46 0.57
CA MET A 20 4.48 5.89 1.37
C MET A 20 4.06 6.71 2.59
N ARG A 21 3.00 7.53 2.49
CA ARG A 21 2.42 8.23 3.65
C ARG A 21 1.80 7.24 4.65
N ILE A 22 1.06 6.25 4.16
CA ILE A 22 0.50 5.17 5.00
C ILE A 22 1.61 4.42 5.73
N CYS A 23 2.64 3.97 5.01
CA CYS A 23 3.78 3.26 5.59
C CYS A 23 4.49 4.13 6.64
N ARG A 24 4.71 5.42 6.37
CA ARG A 24 5.32 6.34 7.34
C ARG A 24 4.48 6.55 8.60
N PHE A 25 3.17 6.42 8.47
CA PHE A 25 2.26 6.60 9.59
C PHE A 25 2.17 5.34 10.47
N LEU A 26 2.17 4.15 9.87
CA LEU A 26 1.96 2.88 10.57
C LEU A 26 3.25 2.19 11.03
N LEU A 27 4.37 2.43 10.37
CA LEU A 27 5.64 1.77 10.66
C LEU A 27 6.53 2.62 11.57
N SER A 28 7.27 1.95 12.44
CA SER A 28 8.37 2.60 13.16
C SER A 28 9.50 2.99 12.19
N ASP A 29 10.41 3.87 12.61
CA ASP A 29 11.52 4.30 11.77
C ASP A 29 12.42 3.13 11.33
N ASP A 30 12.61 2.12 12.17
CA ASP A 30 13.44 0.96 11.85
C ASP A 30 12.75 0.02 10.88
N GLU A 31 11.46 -0.26 11.07
CA GLU A 31 10.65 -1.02 10.11
C GLU A 31 10.59 -0.32 8.76
N PHE A 32 10.34 1.00 8.75
CA PHE A 32 10.27 1.80 7.53
C PHE A 32 11.61 1.78 6.76
N ARG A 33 12.75 1.76 7.45
CA ARG A 33 14.07 1.64 6.78
C ARG A 33 14.25 0.33 6.03
N THR A 34 13.52 -0.72 6.41
CA THR A 34 13.57 -2.03 5.73
C THR A 34 12.56 -2.17 4.60
N LEU A 35 11.60 -1.23 4.51
CA LEU A 35 10.50 -1.25 3.55
C LEU A 35 11.01 -1.35 2.12
N ARG A 36 10.49 -2.34 1.39
CA ARG A 36 10.66 -2.49 -0.06
C ARG A 36 9.30 -2.75 -0.69
N ILE A 37 8.97 -2.02 -1.75
CA ILE A 37 7.74 -2.20 -2.53
C ILE A 37 8.12 -2.47 -3.97
N GLU A 38 7.68 -3.61 -4.49
CA GLU A 38 7.89 -4.01 -5.88
C GLU A 38 6.54 -4.33 -6.54
N ILE A 39 6.33 -3.86 -7.77
CA ILE A 39 5.19 -4.31 -8.56
C ILE A 39 5.58 -5.62 -9.23
N VAL A 40 4.72 -6.63 -9.14
CA VAL A 40 4.96 -7.99 -9.63
C VAL A 40 3.82 -8.45 -10.54
N ASP A 41 4.13 -9.34 -11.47
CA ASP A 41 3.12 -10.07 -12.25
C ASP A 41 2.49 -11.24 -11.44
N ASP A 42 1.55 -11.94 -12.06
CA ASP A 42 0.88 -13.14 -11.54
C ASP A 42 1.82 -14.32 -11.23
N HIS A 43 3.05 -14.28 -11.76
CA HIS A 43 4.12 -15.22 -11.46
C HIS A 43 5.08 -14.71 -10.37
N GLY A 44 4.81 -13.53 -9.78
CA GLY A 44 5.60 -12.94 -8.73
C GLY A 44 6.93 -12.35 -9.21
N LYS A 45 7.09 -12.10 -10.51
CA LYS A 45 8.27 -11.47 -11.08
C LYS A 45 8.10 -9.96 -11.07
N ALA A 46 9.14 -9.25 -10.62
CA ALA A 46 9.14 -7.78 -10.62
C ALA A 46 9.00 -7.23 -12.05
N VAL A 47 8.09 -6.27 -12.20
CA VAL A 47 7.76 -5.59 -13.46
C VAL A 47 7.93 -4.08 -13.34
N ALA A 48 8.14 -3.42 -14.48
CA ALA A 48 8.32 -1.98 -14.58
C ALA A 48 7.79 -1.47 -15.93
N GLY A 49 7.56 -0.17 -16.03
CA GLY A 49 7.19 0.52 -17.26
C GLY A 49 5.73 0.95 -17.29
N SER A 50 5.26 1.36 -18.46
CA SER A 50 3.98 2.01 -18.64
C SER A 50 2.82 1.04 -18.97
N THR A 51 2.94 -0.25 -18.62
CA THR A 51 1.87 -1.22 -18.85
C THR A 51 0.68 -0.85 -17.99
N VAL A 52 -0.50 -0.80 -18.60
CA VAL A 52 -1.76 -0.56 -17.89
C VAL A 52 -2.03 -1.71 -16.93
N VAL A 53 -2.33 -1.38 -15.68
CA VAL A 53 -2.80 -2.34 -14.69
C VAL A 53 -4.23 -2.71 -15.07
N GLY A 54 -4.41 -3.95 -15.51
CA GLY A 54 -5.72 -4.55 -15.77
C GLY A 54 -6.32 -5.18 -14.51
N GLU A 55 -7.34 -6.01 -14.68
CA GLU A 55 -7.88 -6.82 -13.59
C GLU A 55 -7.03 -8.09 -13.38
N ASN A 56 -6.45 -8.26 -12.19
CA ASN A 56 -5.79 -9.48 -11.70
C ASN A 56 -4.43 -9.89 -12.32
N ASP A 57 -3.84 -9.08 -13.19
CA ASP A 57 -2.55 -9.43 -13.81
C ASP A 57 -1.33 -8.99 -12.98
N PHE A 58 -1.53 -8.10 -12.00
CA PHE A 58 -0.45 -7.47 -11.24
C PHE A 58 -0.77 -7.34 -9.75
N GLY A 59 0.28 -7.42 -8.93
CA GLY A 59 0.26 -7.17 -7.50
C GLY A 59 1.40 -6.25 -7.08
N ALA A 60 1.35 -5.77 -5.84
CA ALA A 60 2.50 -5.20 -5.15
C ALA A 60 2.98 -6.17 -4.07
N ARG A 61 4.26 -6.51 -4.12
CA ARG A 61 4.97 -7.18 -3.03
C ARG A 61 5.56 -6.13 -2.13
N VAL A 62 5.09 -6.09 -0.89
CA VAL A 62 5.61 -5.23 0.18
C VAL A 62 6.41 -6.09 1.13
N THR A 63 7.67 -5.73 1.37
CA THR A 63 8.56 -6.41 2.30
C THR A 63 8.94 -5.47 3.43
N ILE A 64 8.73 -5.89 4.68
CA ILE A 64 9.07 -5.15 5.90
C ILE A 64 9.69 -6.15 6.88
N ALA A 65 10.85 -5.82 7.44
CA ALA A 65 11.59 -6.70 8.37
C ALA A 65 11.76 -8.14 7.85
N ASP A 66 11.98 -8.30 6.54
CA ASP A 66 12.10 -9.57 5.80
C ASP A 66 10.81 -10.43 5.73
N GLU A 67 9.68 -9.91 6.23
CA GLU A 67 8.34 -10.49 6.06
C GLU A 67 7.62 -9.85 4.86
N GLN A 68 6.68 -10.57 4.24
CA GLN A 68 6.06 -10.16 2.97
C GLN A 68 4.53 -10.09 3.04
N LEU A 69 3.98 -9.00 2.51
CA LEU A 69 2.57 -8.77 2.19
C LEU A 69 2.42 -8.67 0.67
N ASN A 70 1.42 -9.34 0.10
CA ASN A 70 1.06 -9.17 -1.31
C ASN A 70 -0.28 -8.42 -1.40
N VAL A 71 -0.27 -7.27 -2.08
CA VAL A 71 -1.45 -6.42 -2.30
C VAL A 71 -1.86 -6.57 -3.76
N SER A 72 -3.10 -6.96 -4.01
CA SER A 72 -3.60 -7.08 -5.39
C SER A 72 -3.87 -5.69 -5.98
N LEU A 73 -3.45 -5.46 -7.23
CA LEU A 73 -3.76 -4.22 -7.94
C LEU A 73 -5.07 -4.40 -8.71
N PHE A 74 -6.02 -3.50 -8.48
CA PHE A 74 -7.32 -3.54 -9.14
C PHE A 74 -7.64 -2.18 -9.75
N GLU A 75 -7.97 -2.19 -11.04
CA GLU A 75 -8.43 -1.03 -11.79
C GLU A 75 -9.78 -1.33 -12.48
N PRO A 76 -10.65 -0.33 -12.71
CA PRO A 76 -10.48 1.07 -12.33
C PRO A 76 -10.86 1.31 -10.85
N ARG A 77 -9.95 1.89 -10.06
CA ARG A 77 -10.24 2.41 -8.71
C ARG A 77 -9.74 3.84 -8.56
N SER A 78 -10.25 4.61 -7.61
CA SER A 78 -9.67 5.90 -7.24
C SER A 78 -8.38 5.70 -6.41
N VAL A 79 -7.55 6.75 -6.30
CA VAL A 79 -6.36 6.70 -5.44
C VAL A 79 -6.76 6.47 -3.98
N ASP A 80 -7.88 7.05 -3.56
CA ASP A 80 -8.39 6.93 -2.19
C ASP A 80 -8.88 5.52 -1.88
N GLU A 81 -9.59 4.86 -2.81
CA GLU A 81 -9.98 3.46 -2.65
C GLU A 81 -8.76 2.53 -2.56
N ILE A 82 -7.74 2.77 -3.38
CA ILE A 82 -6.48 2.02 -3.34
C ILE A 82 -5.72 2.26 -2.03
N ALA A 83 -5.69 3.50 -1.56
CA ALA A 83 -5.05 3.87 -0.30
C ALA A 83 -5.77 3.25 0.91
N SER A 84 -7.10 3.28 0.92
CA SER A 84 -7.91 2.68 1.98
C SER A 84 -7.72 1.16 2.05
N GLN A 85 -7.73 0.48 0.90
CA GLN A 85 -7.43 -0.95 0.86
C GLN A 85 -6.02 -1.22 1.40
N PHE A 86 -5.01 -0.49 0.92
CA PHE A 86 -3.62 -0.67 1.34
C PHE A 86 -3.43 -0.44 2.84
N TYR A 87 -4.11 0.55 3.42
CA TYR A 87 -4.09 0.81 4.85
C TYR A 87 -4.60 -0.38 5.66
N ASN A 88 -5.73 -0.96 5.25
CA ASN A 88 -6.31 -2.12 5.93
C ASN A 88 -5.41 -3.36 5.77
N ASP A 89 -4.96 -3.64 4.54
CA ASP A 89 -4.06 -4.78 4.27
C ASP A 89 -2.76 -4.67 5.08
N LEU A 90 -2.20 -3.45 5.22
CA LEU A 90 -0.98 -3.22 6.00
C LEU A 90 -1.24 -3.33 7.52
N GLN A 91 -2.37 -2.85 8.03
CA GLN A 91 -2.76 -3.01 9.44
C GLN A 91 -2.86 -4.48 9.83
N ASP A 92 -3.59 -5.26 9.04
CA ASP A 92 -3.76 -6.69 9.26
C ASP A 92 -2.39 -7.39 9.24
N PHE A 93 -1.57 -7.10 8.23
CA PHE A 93 -0.21 -7.63 8.15
C PHE A 93 0.66 -7.29 9.37
N ILE A 94 0.66 -6.03 9.83
CA ILE A 94 1.42 -5.63 11.02
C ILE A 94 0.95 -6.46 12.22
N SER A 95 -0.36 -6.59 12.42
CA SER A 95 -0.93 -7.30 13.57
C SER A 95 -0.60 -8.80 13.60
N GLU A 96 -0.33 -9.39 12.43
CA GLU A 96 0.03 -10.80 12.24
C GLU A 96 1.54 -11.04 12.11
N SER A 97 2.33 -9.98 11.93
CA SER A 97 3.79 -10.04 11.77
C SER A 97 4.54 -10.31 13.07
N ALA A 98 5.79 -10.74 12.98
CA ALA A 98 6.64 -10.91 14.16
C ALA A 98 7.04 -9.57 14.80
N PHE A 99 7.12 -8.50 14.01
CA PHE A 99 7.53 -7.17 14.48
C PHE A 99 6.39 -6.32 15.07
N GLY A 100 5.13 -6.63 14.73
CA GLY A 100 3.94 -5.89 15.16
C GLY A 100 2.86 -6.76 15.81
N TRP A 101 3.19 -7.98 16.22
CA TRP A 101 2.23 -8.98 16.71
C TRP A 101 1.22 -8.42 17.72
N SER A 102 -0.07 -8.57 17.43
CA SER A 102 -1.20 -8.08 18.24
C SER A 102 -1.30 -6.55 18.37
N GLU A 103 -0.57 -5.77 17.56
CA GLU A 103 -0.66 -4.31 17.55
C GLU A 103 -1.65 -3.83 16.47
N LEU A 104 -2.58 -2.96 16.86
CA LEU A 104 -3.39 -2.16 15.94
C LEU A 104 -2.85 -0.74 15.96
N ARG A 105 -2.30 -0.27 14.84
CA ARG A 105 -1.57 1.00 14.78
C ARG A 105 -2.40 2.07 14.07
N GLY A 106 -2.46 3.27 14.62
CA GLY A 106 -3.26 4.36 14.06
C GLY A 106 -4.79 4.22 14.29
N PRO A 107 -5.58 5.27 13.99
CA PRO A 107 -7.02 5.27 14.21
C PRO A 107 -7.77 4.33 13.24
N MET A 108 -8.79 3.60 13.72
CA MET A 108 -9.68 2.80 12.84
C MET A 108 -10.50 3.64 11.84
N TRP A 109 -10.52 4.97 12.01
CA TRP A 109 -11.26 5.94 11.19
C TRP A 109 -10.34 6.87 10.38
N ALA A 110 -9.02 6.60 10.34
CA ALA A 110 -8.01 7.54 9.82
C ALA A 110 -8.06 7.81 8.31
N TRP A 111 -8.94 7.14 7.58
CA TRP A 111 -9.12 7.28 6.13
C TRP A 111 -10.62 7.37 5.85
N ASP A 112 -11.21 8.54 6.10
CA ASP A 112 -12.59 8.82 5.72
C ASP A 112 -12.70 9.15 4.22
N GLU A 113 -13.94 9.33 3.75
CA GLU A 113 -14.33 9.57 2.35
C GLU A 113 -13.66 10.80 1.68
N GLN A 114 -12.74 11.50 2.36
CA GLN A 114 -11.99 12.65 1.84
C GLN A 114 -10.48 12.41 1.66
N GLY A 115 -9.99 11.17 1.80
CA GLY A 115 -8.68 10.77 1.23
C GLY A 115 -7.44 11.31 1.95
N GLY A 116 -7.52 11.61 3.25
CA GLY A 116 -6.34 11.99 4.03
C GLY A 116 -6.46 11.75 5.53
N PRO A 117 -5.33 11.66 6.25
CA PRO A 117 -5.34 11.51 7.70
C PRO A 117 -5.90 12.77 8.35
N ALA A 118 -7.03 12.64 9.04
CA ALA A 118 -7.58 13.71 9.85
C ALA A 118 -6.66 13.96 11.08
N PRO A 119 -6.32 15.22 11.39
CA PRO A 119 -5.41 15.54 12.48
C PRO A 119 -6.05 15.20 13.84
N TYR A 120 -5.25 14.61 14.73
CA TYR A 120 -5.62 14.40 16.13
C TYR A 120 -5.22 15.65 16.94
N GLU A 121 -6.21 16.33 17.54
CA GLU A 121 -5.97 17.25 18.64
C GLU A 121 -5.99 16.45 19.96
N ALA A 122 -4.93 16.63 20.76
CA ALA A 122 -4.68 15.96 22.03
C ALA A 122 -5.68 16.33 23.14
#